data_AF-A0A562V2D4-F1
#
_entry.id   AF-A0A562V2D4-F1
#
_cell.length_a   1.000
_cell.length_b   1.000
_cell.length_c   1.000
_cell.angle_alpha   90.00
_cell.angle_beta   90.00
_cell.angle_gamma   90.00
#
_symmetry.space_group_name_H-M   'P 1'
#
loop_
_entity.id
_entity.type
_entity.pdbx_description
1 polymer ?
#
loop_
_entity_poly.entity_id
_entity_poly.type
_entity_poly.pdbx_seq_one_letter_code
_entity_poly.pdbx_strand_id
1 'polypeptide(L)'
;MENDLPLMRRCGGDVADCGGRIRRHLEDNTDRLDITDNPGFDTVTALSTVSEEWRNQVTGFGRRLGDIGRVVRLTADELDGQDVDNGAAIDRHASPPPIV
;
A
#
# COMPACT_ATOMS: atom_id res chain seq x y z
N MET A 1 26.75 -1.12 8.37
CA MET A 1 25.66 -0.39 7.69
C MET A 1 24.40 -1.17 7.99
N GLU A 2 23.41 -0.57 8.63
CA GLU A 2 22.14 -1.23 8.94
C GLU A 2 21.37 -1.47 7.64
N ASN A 3 20.86 -2.68 7.46
CA ASN A 3 20.05 -3.04 6.29
C ASN A 3 18.58 -2.74 6.61
N ASP A 4 18.07 -1.64 6.06
CA ASP A 4 16.69 -1.19 6.28
C ASP A 4 15.66 -1.91 5.38
N LEU A 5 16.10 -2.76 4.44
CA LEU A 5 15.22 -3.43 3.48
C LEU A 5 14.14 -4.31 4.16
N PRO A 6 14.43 -5.08 5.22
CA PRO A 6 13.41 -5.81 5.97
C PRO A 6 12.36 -4.89 6.61
N LEU A 7 12.78 -3.74 7.12
CA LEU A 7 11.87 -2.74 7.70
C LEU A 7 11.01 -2.08 6.63
N MET A 8 11.58 -1.76 5.47
CA MET A 8 10.84 -1.21 4.33
C MET A 8 9.79 -2.21 3.81
N ARG A 9 10.14 -3.48 3.64
CA ARG A 9 9.17 -4.53 3.22
C ARG A 9 8.02 -4.66 4.19
N ARG A 10 8.33 -4.68 5.49
CA ARG A 10 7.31 -4.77 6.55
C ARG A 10 6.41 -3.54 6.55
N CYS A 11 7.00 -2.34 6.54
CA CYS A 11 6.26 -1.08 6.50
C CYS A 11 5.37 -0.98 5.24
N GLY A 12 5.91 -1.31 4.07
CA GLY A 12 5.15 -1.34 2.82
C GLY A 12 4.00 -2.34 2.85
N GLY A 13 4.22 -3.52 3.41
CA GLY A 13 3.18 -4.53 3.63
C GLY A 13 2.07 -4.04 4.57
N ASP A 14 2.45 -3.52 5.74
CA ASP A 14 1.51 -3.03 6.76
C ASP A 14 0.65 -1.88 6.22
N VAL A 15 1.24 -0.95 5.45
CA VAL A 15 0.54 0.17 4.81
C VAL A 15 -0.42 -0.32 3.72
N ALA A 16 0.01 -1.30 2.90
CA ALA A 16 -0.83 -1.87 1.86
C ALA A 16 -2.04 -2.62 2.45
N ASP A 17 -1.80 -3.40 3.51
CA ASP A 17 -2.84 -4.12 4.25
C ASP A 17 -3.81 -3.17 4.94
N CYS A 18 -3.31 -2.08 5.52
CA CYS A 18 -4.14 -1.03 6.10
C CYS A 18 -5.08 -0.43 5.05
N GLY A 19 -4.56 -0.03 3.88
CA GLY A 19 -5.36 0.46 2.76
C GLY A 19 -6.43 -0.54 2.31
N GLY A 20 -6.07 -1.83 2.23
CA GLY A 20 -7.01 -2.91 1.89
C GLY A 20 -8.07 -3.17 2.95
N ARG A 21 -7.76 -3.01 4.24
CA ARG A 21 -8.74 -3.10 5.34
C ARG A 21 -9.71 -1.93 5.33
N ILE A 22 -9.23 -0.71 5.09
CA ILE A 22 -10.08 0.48 4.95
C ILE A 22 -11.07 0.27 3.80
N ARG A 23 -10.57 -0.16 2.63
CA ARG A 23 -11.43 -0.41 1.46
C ARG A 23 -12.50 -1.48 1.76
N ARG A 24 -12.10 -2.63 2.31
CA ARG A 24 -13.05 -3.70 2.67
C ARG A 24 -14.06 -3.28 3.72
N HIS A 25 -13.61 -2.57 4.76
CA HIS A 25 -14.52 -2.07 5.78
C HIS A 25 -15.57 -1.13 5.17
N LEU A 26 -15.19 -0.29 4.20
CA LEU A 26 -16.17 0.49 3.46
C LEU A 26 -17.07 -0.40 2.64
N GLU A 27 -16.56 -1.28 1.78
CA GLU A 27 -17.38 -2.21 0.97
C GLU A 27 -18.41 -2.95 1.84
N ASP A 28 -17.99 -3.48 3.00
CA ASP A 28 -18.85 -4.20 3.97
C ASP A 28 -19.81 -3.28 4.75
N ASN A 29 -19.49 -1.99 4.90
CA ASN A 29 -20.30 -1.01 5.65
C ASN A 29 -21.00 0.01 4.73
N THR A 30 -20.91 -0.14 3.41
CA THR A 30 -21.56 0.75 2.43
C THR A 30 -23.07 0.49 2.45
N ASP A 31 -23.48 -0.76 2.63
CA ASP A 31 -24.86 -1.20 2.92
C ASP A 31 -25.37 -0.68 4.27
N ARG A 32 -24.48 -0.11 5.09
CA ARG A 32 -24.72 0.22 6.49
C ARG A 32 -24.94 1.72 6.73
N LEU A 33 -24.94 2.56 5.70
CA LEU A 33 -25.56 3.89 5.80
C LEU A 33 -27.10 3.80 5.78
N ASP A 34 -27.62 2.65 5.33
CA ASP A 34 -29.02 2.26 5.47
C ASP A 34 -29.35 1.80 6.91
N ILE A 35 -28.37 1.63 7.82
CA ILE A 35 -28.59 1.18 9.23
C ILE A 35 -29.60 2.03 9.99
N THR A 36 -29.80 3.28 9.59
CA THR A 36 -30.78 4.10 10.28
C THR A 36 -32.21 3.59 10.10
N ASP A 37 -32.45 2.65 9.16
CA ASP A 37 -33.78 2.31 8.62
C ASP A 37 -34.56 3.60 8.28
N ASN A 38 -33.82 4.69 8.02
CA ASN A 38 -34.37 6.03 7.89
C ASN A 38 -34.36 6.39 6.40
N PRO A 39 -35.51 6.30 5.73
CA PRO A 39 -35.63 6.66 4.31
C PRO A 39 -35.27 8.14 4.06
N GLY A 40 -35.14 8.96 5.10
CA GLY A 40 -34.62 10.32 5.04
C GLY A 40 -33.22 10.43 4.41
N PHE A 41 -32.36 9.41 4.53
CA PHE A 41 -31.02 9.46 3.93
C PHE A 41 -31.02 9.32 2.41
N ASP A 42 -31.95 8.55 1.85
CA ASP A 42 -32.12 8.41 0.39
C ASP A 42 -33.03 9.49 -0.20
N THR A 43 -33.99 10.00 0.59
CA THR A 43 -34.96 11.00 0.12
C THR A 43 -34.47 12.44 0.26
N VAL A 44 -33.53 12.72 1.15
CA VAL A 44 -32.93 14.06 1.30
C VAL A 44 -31.64 14.14 0.50
N THR A 45 -31.71 14.78 -0.67
CA THR A 45 -30.59 14.92 -1.63
C THR A 45 -29.29 15.41 -0.99
N ALA A 46 -29.37 16.33 -0.02
CA ALA A 46 -28.17 16.83 0.66
C ALA A 46 -27.46 15.74 1.48
N LEU A 47 -28.21 14.84 2.12
CA LEU A 47 -27.66 13.75 2.92
C LEU A 47 -27.10 12.63 2.05
N SER A 48 -27.75 12.32 0.92
CA SER A 48 -27.24 11.34 -0.05
C SER A 48 -25.98 11.83 -0.74
N THR A 49 -25.90 13.10 -1.14
CA THR A 49 -24.67 13.70 -1.71
C THR A 49 -23.50 13.65 -0.73
N VAL A 50 -23.70 14.04 0.53
CA VAL A 50 -22.62 14.00 1.54
C VAL A 50 -22.15 12.57 1.81
N SER A 51 -23.08 11.61 1.82
CA SER A 51 -22.76 10.19 2.00
C SER A 51 -21.94 9.62 0.85
N GLU A 52 -22.30 9.98 -0.39
CA GLU A 52 -21.56 9.57 -1.60
C GLU A 52 -20.16 10.22 -1.67
N GLU A 53 -20.07 11.52 -1.40
CA GLU A 53 -18.81 12.25 -1.31
C GLU A 53 -17.85 11.61 -0.30
N TRP A 54 -18.36 11.32 0.91
CA TRP A 54 -17.58 10.64 1.95
C TRP A 54 -17.09 9.26 1.50
N ARG A 55 -17.97 8.43 0.91
CA ARG A 55 -17.61 7.10 0.37
C ARG A 55 -16.48 7.20 -0.65
N ASN A 56 -16.57 8.15 -1.57
CA ASN A 56 -15.57 8.38 -2.61
C ASN A 56 -14.22 8.78 -2.01
N GLN A 57 -14.22 9.68 -1.03
CA GLN A 57 -13.00 10.15 -0.37
C GLN A 57 -12.30 9.03 0.41
N VAL A 58 -13.02 8.26 1.23
CA VAL A 58 -12.39 7.21 2.06
C VAL A 58 -11.96 6.01 1.20
N THR A 59 -12.72 5.66 0.16
CA THR A 59 -12.29 4.62 -0.81
C THR A 59 -11.04 5.05 -1.56
N GLY A 60 -10.99 6.32 -2.00
CA GLY A 60 -9.82 6.90 -2.63
C GLY A 60 -8.60 6.89 -1.70
N PHE A 61 -8.80 7.21 -0.42
CA PHE A 61 -7.75 7.16 0.60
C PHE A 61 -7.20 5.73 0.81
N GLY A 62 -8.09 4.74 0.97
CA GLY A 62 -7.68 3.34 1.13
C GLY A 62 -6.88 2.80 -0.08
N ARG A 63 -7.28 3.17 -1.30
CA ARG A 63 -6.52 2.84 -2.52
C ARG A 63 -5.12 3.46 -2.52
N ARG A 64 -5.02 4.76 -2.24
CA ARG A 64 -3.74 5.48 -2.21
C ARG A 64 -2.77 4.91 -1.18
N LEU A 65 -3.26 4.55 0.01
CA LEU A 65 -2.45 3.84 1.02
C LEU A 65 -1.98 2.50 0.47
N GLY A 66 -2.87 1.73 -0.15
CA GLY A 66 -2.54 0.49 -0.85
C GLY A 66 -1.38 0.61 -1.83
N ASP A 67 -1.43 1.65 -2.67
CA ASP A 67 -0.45 1.91 -3.71
C ASP A 67 0.90 2.36 -3.12
N ILE A 68 0.89 3.25 -2.11
CA ILE A 68 2.10 3.67 -1.40
C ILE A 68 2.80 2.47 -0.78
N GLY A 69 2.07 1.62 -0.06
CA GLY A 69 2.65 0.42 0.56
C GLY A 69 3.28 -0.53 -0.46
N ARG A 70 2.65 -0.69 -1.63
CA ARG A 70 3.18 -1.49 -2.74
C ARG A 70 4.47 -0.91 -3.32
N VAL A 71 4.52 0.40 -3.54
CA VAL A 71 5.72 1.09 -4.05
C VAL A 71 6.88 0.90 -3.08
N VAL A 72 6.67 1.14 -1.78
CA VAL A 72 7.72 0.97 -0.76
C VAL A 72 8.27 -0.45 -0.75
N ARG A 73 7.40 -1.46 -0.87
CA ARG A 73 7.83 -2.86 -0.94
C ARG A 73 8.64 -3.15 -2.21
N LEU A 74 8.17 -2.68 -3.37
CA LEU A 74 8.89 -2.85 -4.65
C LEU A 74 10.27 -2.21 -4.60
N THR A 75 10.38 -1.00 -4.05
CA THR A 75 11.68 -0.33 -3.87
C THR A 75 12.62 -1.14 -2.98
N ALA A 76 12.11 -1.74 -1.91
CA ALA A 76 12.92 -2.60 -1.05
C ALA A 76 13.43 -3.86 -1.78
N ASP A 77 12.60 -4.45 -2.65
CA ASP A 77 12.99 -5.62 -3.45
C ASP A 77 13.99 -5.26 -4.56
N GLU A 78 13.84 -4.09 -5.18
CA GLU A 78 14.79 -3.59 -6.20
C GLU A 78 16.17 -3.27 -5.60
N LEU A 79 16.20 -2.63 -4.43
CA LEU A 79 17.45 -2.32 -3.73
C LEU A 79 18.20 -3.59 -3.29
N ASP A 80 17.47 -4.62 -2.82
CA ASP A 80 18.05 -5.92 -2.47
C ASP A 80 18.69 -6.59 -3.69
N GLY A 81 18.01 -6.54 -4.84
CA GLY A 81 18.56 -7.04 -6.11
C GLY A 81 19.83 -6.30 -6.54
N GLN A 82 19.85 -4.97 -6.42
CA GLN A 82 21.02 -4.16 -6.72
C GLN A 82 22.20 -4.47 -5.79
N ASP A 83 21.96 -4.68 -4.49
CA ASP A 83 23.01 -5.04 -3.54
C ASP A 83 23.63 -6.41 -3.88
N VAL A 84 22.81 -7.39 -4.28
CA VAL A 84 23.29 -8.71 -4.72
C VAL A 84 24.13 -8.59 -6.00
N ASP A 85 23.65 -7.85 -7.00
CA ASP A 85 24.36 -7.65 -8.27
C ASP A 85 25.69 -6.90 -8.07
N ASN A 86 25.68 -5.86 -7.23
CA ASN A 86 26.87 -5.09 -6.89
C ASN A 86 27.89 -5.93 -6.11
N GLY A 87 27.44 -6.74 -5.14
CA GLY A 87 28.30 -7.69 -4.42
C GLY A 87 28.98 -8.68 -5.38
N ALA A 88 28.20 -9.26 -6.30
CA ALA A 88 28.74 -10.18 -7.31
C ALA A 88 29.71 -9.49 -8.29
N ALA A 89 29.54 -8.21 -8.58
CA ALA A 89 30.46 -7.43 -9.40
C ALA A 89 31.76 -7.09 -8.65
N ILE A 90 31.66 -6.70 -7.38
CA ILE A 90 32.81 -6.42 -6.51
C ILE A 90 33.65 -7.68 -6.33
N ASP A 91 33.05 -8.85 -6.05
CA ASP A 91 33.78 -10.11 -5.88
C ASP A 91 34.56 -10.49 -7.15
N ARG A 92 33.96 -10.28 -8.32
CA ARG A 92 34.62 -10.50 -9.62
C ARG A 92 35.80 -9.56 -9.88
N HIS A 93 35.74 -8.33 -9.38
CA HIS A 93 36.83 -7.36 -9.51
C HIS A 93 37.90 -7.49 -8.41
N ALA A 94 37.51 -7.88 -7.20
CA ALA A 94 38.40 -8.06 -6.06
C ALA A 94 39.22 -9.36 -6.15
N SER A 95 38.71 -10.36 -6.90
CA SER A 95 39.42 -11.59 -7.23
C SER A 95 39.69 -11.68 -8.74
N PRO A 96 40.68 -10.96 -9.27
CA PRO A 96 41.05 -11.14 -10.68
C PRO A 96 41.47 -12.60 -10.91
N PRO A 97 41.13 -13.19 -12.06
CA PRO A 97 41.55 -14.55 -12.37
C PRO A 97 43.08 -14.65 -12.29
N PRO A 98 43.62 -15.78 -11.79
CA PRO A 98 45.06 -15.97 -11.73
C PRO A 98 45.62 -15.77 -13.15
N ILE A 99 46.59 -14.87 -13.26
CA ILE A 99 47.33 -14.67 -14.50
C ILE A 99 48.04 -15.99 -14.79
N VAL A 100 47.60 -16.71 -15.83
CA VAL A 100 48.21 -17.94 -16.36
C VAL A 100 49.32 -17.57 -17.32
#